data_AF-A0A9P3E1M1-F1
#
_entry.id   AF-A0A9P3E1M1-F1
#
_cell.length_a   1.000
_cell.length_b   1.000
_cell.length_c   1.000
_cell.angle_alpha   90.00
_cell.angle_beta   90.00
_cell.angle_gamma   90.00
#
_symmetry.space_group_name_H-M   'P 1'
#
loop_
_entity.id
_entity.type
_entity.pdbx_description
1 polymer ?
#
loop_
_entity_poly.entity_id
_entity_poly.type
_entity_poly.pdbx_seq_one_letter_code
_entity_poly.pdbx_strand_id
1 'polypeptide(L)'
;MAALQIGGSTLHSWSGVGRGQQSLHNLIERIRHSEQAVRRWQETDTLIIDEISMIDADLFDKLEQIAVAIRGDTRPFGGMQVILAGDFYQLAPIQQLDPHDRTRRLEVKFAFEANTWGSVIKQEDIYILPKVYRQQNPHFVDLLERLRRGKLDSDDELLLRERDVIVADTRGMGEPLGLYCTNEEVRSVNQARLAELPGRPMTFTAEDEAGVNSSGASISIQQATVILDGSTLWPRELTVKVGARVMLLMNVQENWLVNGSIGTVIGFKTITQAHHEDLAVALRIRQLPIPQNMNFPVVEFDAPRNSPRTSNDIALIPYMAIELLNAEGTVEAKRRQVPLILSYASSVHKSQGQSHNLLKVDLSRSFAAGQAYVAISRVTQLEGLELRNFALNKVFVHPDVEKWMSTLERMPRHYMFSSDEASSSDRDDAPQEEDGEDSDPIDEAPETALPVPHSLNRRGIVHSLFMDKEDERADVGDDEISGSEASGAETFGTDEEWEKAASRRLDE
;
A
#
# COMPACT_ATOMS: atom_id res chain seq x y z
N MET A 1 -0.15 -1.04 -2.20
CA MET A 1 -1.29 -0.17 -2.56
C MET A 1 -0.80 1.06 -3.31
N ALA A 2 0.07 1.88 -2.70
CA ALA A 2 0.51 3.14 -3.31
C ALA A 2 1.35 2.99 -4.62
N ALA A 3 2.16 1.93 -4.79
CA ALA A 3 2.81 1.61 -6.09
C ALA A 3 1.82 1.50 -7.27
N LEU A 4 0.68 0.85 -7.02
CA LEU A 4 -0.34 0.56 -8.03
C LEU A 4 -1.19 1.78 -8.37
N GLN A 5 -1.25 2.79 -7.48
CA GLN A 5 -2.01 4.03 -7.70
C GLN A 5 -1.38 4.93 -8.78
N ILE A 6 -0.06 4.82 -8.99
CA ILE A 6 0.68 5.55 -10.03
C ILE A 6 1.08 4.65 -11.22
N GLY A 7 0.52 3.43 -11.30
CA GLY A 7 0.84 2.46 -12.36
C GLY A 7 2.27 1.89 -12.30
N GLY A 8 2.93 1.99 -11.14
CA GLY A 8 4.28 1.47 -10.91
C GLY A 8 4.31 0.06 -10.28
N SER A 9 5.51 -0.45 -10.03
CA SER A 9 5.74 -1.69 -9.28
C SER A 9 6.47 -1.41 -7.96
N THR A 10 6.65 -2.43 -7.11
CA THR A 10 7.47 -2.25 -5.91
C THR A 10 8.94 -2.12 -6.31
N LEU A 11 9.70 -1.28 -5.59
CA LEU A 11 11.13 -1.10 -5.82
C LEU A 11 11.90 -2.42 -5.77
N HIS A 12 11.53 -3.31 -4.84
CA HIS A 12 12.08 -4.65 -4.71
C HIS A 12 11.89 -5.52 -5.97
N SER A 13 10.68 -5.49 -6.54
CA SER A 13 10.37 -6.22 -7.77
C SER A 13 11.09 -5.63 -8.98
N TRP A 14 11.06 -4.30 -9.14
CA TRP A 14 11.74 -3.62 -10.26
C TRP A 14 13.26 -3.85 -10.23
N SER A 15 13.89 -3.67 -9.07
CA SER A 15 15.34 -3.79 -8.91
C SER A 15 15.85 -5.24 -9.01
N GLY A 16 14.99 -6.23 -8.76
CA GLY A 16 15.37 -7.65 -8.75
C GLY A 16 16.12 -8.10 -7.48
N VAL A 17 16.19 -7.25 -6.44
CA VAL A 17 16.96 -7.52 -5.21
C VAL A 17 16.26 -8.46 -4.23
N GLY A 18 15.04 -8.92 -4.53
CA GLY A 18 14.22 -9.70 -3.61
C GLY A 18 13.92 -8.89 -2.35
N ARG A 19 14.30 -9.37 -1.17
CA ARG A 19 14.14 -8.63 0.10
C ARG A 19 15.25 -7.61 0.40
N GLY A 20 16.28 -7.50 -0.45
CA GLY A 20 17.41 -6.58 -0.21
C GLY A 20 18.36 -6.97 0.94
N GLN A 21 18.08 -8.03 1.69
CA GLN A 21 18.85 -8.45 2.87
C GLN A 21 20.16 -9.19 2.57
N GLN A 22 20.38 -9.61 1.33
CA GLN A 22 21.60 -10.31 0.94
C GLN A 22 22.80 -9.34 0.87
N SER A 23 24.02 -9.88 0.85
CA SER A 23 25.23 -9.08 0.63
C SER A 23 25.20 -8.42 -0.75
N LEU A 24 25.83 -7.25 -0.88
CA LEU A 24 25.90 -6.52 -2.14
C LEU A 24 26.41 -7.41 -3.29
N HIS A 25 27.46 -8.18 -3.06
CA HIS A 25 28.01 -9.11 -4.05
C HIS A 25 26.95 -10.10 -4.55
N ASN A 26 26.22 -10.73 -3.63
CA ASN A 26 25.18 -11.70 -3.98
C ASN A 26 24.01 -11.04 -4.73
N LEU A 27 23.65 -9.81 -4.37
CA LEU A 27 22.61 -9.05 -5.07
C LEU A 27 23.05 -8.69 -6.50
N ILE A 28 24.28 -8.22 -6.68
CA ILE A 28 24.83 -7.91 -8.01
C ILE A 28 24.88 -9.17 -8.87
N GLU A 29 25.40 -10.29 -8.35
CA GLU A 29 25.47 -11.55 -9.10
C GLU A 29 24.06 -12.06 -9.45
N ARG A 30 23.11 -11.99 -8.50
CA ARG A 30 21.70 -12.31 -8.76
C ARG A 30 21.13 -11.48 -9.91
N ILE A 31 21.41 -10.17 -9.94
CA ILE A 31 20.97 -9.28 -11.01
C ILE A 31 21.67 -9.62 -12.33
N ARG A 32 22.98 -9.90 -12.32
CA ARG A 32 23.75 -10.28 -13.52
C ARG A 32 23.29 -11.58 -14.16
N HIS A 33 22.79 -12.53 -13.37
CA HIS A 33 22.16 -13.75 -13.87
C HIS A 33 20.79 -13.51 -14.52
N SER A 34 20.26 -12.29 -14.41
CA SER A 34 18.96 -11.89 -14.94
C SER A 34 19.11 -10.95 -16.13
N GLU A 35 18.96 -11.46 -17.35
CA GLU A 35 19.07 -10.61 -18.55
C GLU A 35 18.11 -9.42 -18.52
N GLN A 36 16.88 -9.60 -18.05
CA GLN A 36 15.95 -8.46 -18.00
C GLN A 36 16.17 -7.54 -16.80
N ALA A 37 16.73 -8.00 -15.68
CA ALA A 37 17.09 -7.07 -14.61
C ALA A 37 18.27 -6.21 -15.02
N VAL A 38 19.30 -6.82 -15.60
CA VAL A 38 20.41 -6.09 -16.23
C VAL A 38 19.86 -5.10 -17.24
N ARG A 39 18.97 -5.53 -18.13
CA ARG A 39 18.33 -4.67 -19.12
C ARG A 39 17.54 -3.52 -18.47
N ARG A 40 16.73 -3.78 -17.43
CA ARG A 40 16.02 -2.72 -16.70
C ARG A 40 16.99 -1.70 -16.11
N TRP A 41 18.04 -2.16 -15.44
CA TRP A 41 19.06 -1.28 -14.87
C TRP A 41 19.83 -0.49 -15.92
N GLN A 42 20.12 -1.08 -17.08
CA GLN A 42 20.86 -0.44 -18.18
C GLN A 42 20.00 0.50 -19.04
N GLU A 43 18.74 0.15 -19.29
CA GLU A 43 17.84 0.90 -20.18
C GLU A 43 17.02 1.98 -19.46
N THR A 44 16.91 1.93 -18.13
CA THR A 44 16.19 2.96 -17.38
C THR A 44 17.00 4.25 -17.39
N ASP A 45 16.40 5.31 -17.91
CA ASP A 45 16.99 6.66 -17.92
C ASP A 45 16.59 7.47 -16.67
N THR A 46 15.34 7.31 -16.22
CA THR A 46 14.78 7.95 -15.03
C THR A 46 14.09 6.93 -14.12
N LEU A 47 14.47 6.93 -12.85
CA LEU A 47 13.87 6.15 -11.77
C LEU A 47 13.12 7.07 -10.81
N ILE A 48 11.82 6.84 -10.66
CA ILE A 48 10.98 7.57 -9.71
C ILE A 48 10.66 6.65 -8.54
N ILE A 49 10.98 7.07 -7.33
CA ILE A 49 10.69 6.35 -6.08
C ILE A 49 9.73 7.18 -5.24
N ASP A 50 8.50 6.72 -5.11
CA ASP A 50 7.51 7.30 -4.20
C ASP A 50 7.57 6.63 -2.80
N GLU A 51 7.14 7.37 -1.79
CA GLU A 51 7.21 7.10 -0.35
C GLU A 51 8.62 6.70 0.15
N ILE A 52 9.64 7.47 -0.24
CA ILE A 52 11.06 7.24 0.15
C ILE A 52 11.28 7.04 1.66
N SER A 53 10.36 7.53 2.52
CA SER A 53 10.42 7.37 3.98
C SER A 53 10.44 5.92 4.44
N MET A 54 9.93 4.97 3.65
CA MET A 54 9.91 3.55 3.98
C MET A 54 11.14 2.77 3.49
N ILE A 55 12.11 3.44 2.85
CA ILE A 55 13.39 2.83 2.43
C ILE A 55 14.45 3.09 3.49
N ASP A 56 15.10 2.03 3.93
CA ASP A 56 16.22 2.14 4.85
C ASP A 56 17.53 2.52 4.14
N ALA A 57 18.46 3.09 4.92
CA ALA A 57 19.75 3.56 4.43
C ALA A 57 20.58 2.48 3.71
N ASP A 58 20.58 1.24 4.22
CA ASP A 58 21.38 0.14 3.68
C ASP A 58 20.84 -0.32 2.33
N LEU A 59 19.52 -0.41 2.20
CA LEU A 59 18.89 -0.68 0.90
C LEU A 59 19.20 0.43 -0.12
N PHE A 60 19.14 1.70 0.28
CA PHE A 60 19.49 2.82 -0.60
C PHE A 60 20.95 2.74 -1.09
N ASP A 61 21.91 2.54 -0.18
CA ASP A 61 23.33 2.38 -0.50
C ASP A 61 23.59 1.16 -1.42
N LYS A 62 22.88 0.05 -1.21
CA LYS A 62 22.97 -1.12 -2.08
C LYS A 62 22.44 -0.84 -3.48
N LEU A 63 21.32 -0.14 -3.61
CA LEU A 63 20.74 0.21 -4.91
C LEU A 63 21.66 1.13 -5.71
N GLU A 64 22.29 2.11 -5.07
CA GLU A 64 23.27 2.99 -5.71
C GLU A 64 24.47 2.18 -6.26
N GLN A 65 25.05 1.33 -5.41
CA GLN A 65 26.21 0.52 -5.78
C GLN A 65 25.89 -0.51 -6.86
N ILE A 66 24.68 -1.09 -6.82
CA ILE A 66 24.16 -1.98 -7.86
C ILE A 66 24.05 -1.20 -9.19
N ALA A 67 23.47 0.01 -9.17
CA ALA A 67 23.31 0.82 -10.37
C ALA A 67 24.66 1.13 -11.03
N VAL A 68 25.65 1.55 -10.24
CA VAL A 68 27.03 1.79 -10.69
C VAL A 68 27.64 0.51 -11.27
N ALA A 69 27.52 -0.62 -10.58
CA ALA A 69 28.13 -1.89 -10.98
C ALA A 69 27.50 -2.51 -12.25
N ILE A 70 26.19 -2.38 -12.43
CA ILE A 70 25.45 -2.97 -13.57
C ILE A 70 25.52 -2.07 -14.81
N ARG A 71 25.53 -0.74 -14.62
CA ARG A 71 25.62 0.23 -15.73
C ARG A 71 27.06 0.51 -16.18
N GLY A 72 28.04 0.23 -15.32
CA GLY A 72 29.46 0.51 -15.62
C GLY A 72 29.78 2.00 -15.67
N ASP A 73 28.95 2.84 -15.04
CA ASP A 73 29.08 4.29 -14.96
C ASP A 73 29.32 4.68 -13.50
N THR A 74 30.37 5.46 -13.26
CA THR A 74 30.79 5.86 -11.89
C THR A 74 30.06 7.11 -11.38
N ARG A 75 29.22 7.73 -12.21
CA ARG A 75 28.32 8.80 -11.77
C ARG A 75 27.28 8.23 -10.79
N PRO A 76 26.71 9.07 -9.90
CA PRO A 76 25.70 8.63 -8.94
C PRO A 76 24.59 7.82 -9.59
N PHE A 77 24.22 6.70 -8.97
CA PHE A 77 23.20 5.77 -9.50
C PHE A 77 23.48 5.26 -10.93
N GLY A 78 24.75 5.18 -11.33
CA GLY A 78 25.16 4.79 -12.68
C GLY A 78 24.74 5.80 -13.75
N GLY A 79 24.63 7.09 -13.39
CA GLY A 79 24.23 8.17 -14.29
C GLY A 79 22.73 8.22 -14.61
N MET A 80 21.92 7.45 -13.88
CA MET A 80 20.46 7.48 -13.96
C MET A 80 19.90 8.72 -13.26
N GLN A 81 18.88 9.36 -13.83
CA GLN A 81 18.15 10.39 -13.10
C GLN A 81 17.28 9.74 -12.02
N VAL A 82 17.44 10.16 -10.77
CA VAL A 82 16.64 9.64 -9.65
C VAL A 82 15.73 10.75 -9.13
N ILE A 83 14.43 10.47 -9.05
CA ILE A 83 13.42 11.38 -8.48
C ILE A 83 12.82 10.69 -7.27
N LEU A 84 13.00 11.30 -6.09
CA LEU A 84 12.50 10.77 -4.83
C LEU A 84 11.34 11.65 -4.35
N ALA A 85 10.25 11.01 -3.94
CA ALA A 85 9.11 11.67 -3.31
C ALA A 85 8.73 10.95 -2.00
N GLY A 86 8.29 11.71 -1.02
CA GLY A 86 7.82 11.18 0.27
C GLY A 86 7.92 12.20 1.39
N ASP A 87 7.50 11.79 2.58
CA ASP A 87 7.50 12.61 3.79
C ASP A 87 8.10 11.82 4.95
N PHE A 88 9.30 12.18 5.39
CA PHE A 88 9.99 11.46 6.47
C PHE A 88 9.32 11.61 7.85
N TYR A 89 8.36 12.53 8.02
CA TYR A 89 7.49 12.58 9.20
C TYR A 89 6.40 11.49 9.20
N GLN A 90 6.17 10.81 8.07
CA GLN A 90 5.28 9.65 7.99
C GLN A 90 5.96 8.40 8.54
N LEU A 91 5.51 7.22 8.12
CA LEU A 91 6.07 5.97 8.60
C LEU A 91 7.53 5.81 8.16
N ALA A 92 8.34 5.43 9.13
CA ALA A 92 9.75 5.08 8.95
C ALA A 92 9.88 3.70 8.27
N PRO A 93 11.10 3.33 7.82
CA PRO A 93 11.36 1.98 7.35
C PRO A 93 11.05 0.95 8.45
N ILE A 94 10.56 -0.22 8.06
CA ILE A 94 10.20 -1.28 9.01
C ILE A 94 11.46 -1.70 9.78
N GLN A 95 11.38 -1.63 11.11
CA GLN A 95 12.45 -2.10 11.99
C GLN A 95 12.72 -3.58 11.74
N GLN A 96 13.97 -3.88 11.36
CA GLN A 96 14.41 -5.25 11.20
C GLN A 96 14.80 -5.84 12.57
N LEU A 97 14.58 -7.14 12.75
CA LEU A 97 15.13 -7.88 13.89
C LEU A 97 16.63 -8.08 13.70
N ASP A 98 17.37 -8.09 14.80
CA ASP A 98 18.79 -8.44 14.77
C ASP A 98 18.92 -9.91 14.30
N PRO A 99 19.69 -10.19 13.24
CA PRO A 99 19.88 -11.55 12.74
C PRO A 99 20.48 -12.52 13.77
N HIS A 100 21.24 -12.01 14.74
CA HIS A 100 21.90 -12.80 15.78
C HIS A 100 21.09 -12.85 17.08
N ASP A 101 20.14 -11.93 17.26
CA ASP A 101 19.25 -11.86 18.41
C ASP A 101 17.84 -11.42 17.97
N ARG A 102 16.98 -12.40 17.73
CA ARG A 102 15.62 -12.16 17.24
C ARG A 102 14.70 -11.47 18.26
N THR A 103 15.17 -11.26 19.49
CA THR A 103 14.45 -10.47 20.52
C THR A 103 14.78 -8.98 20.42
N ARG A 104 15.89 -8.62 19.77
CA ARG A 104 16.36 -7.26 19.61
C ARG A 104 15.95 -6.69 18.25
N ARG A 105 15.48 -5.45 18.25
CA ARG A 105 15.25 -4.68 17.02
C ARG A 105 16.47 -3.83 16.69
N LEU A 106 16.82 -3.78 15.42
CA LEU A 106 17.84 -2.89 14.91
C LEU A 106 17.33 -1.45 14.91
N GLU A 107 18.26 -0.53 15.10
CA GLU A 107 17.99 0.90 14.97
C GLU A 107 17.56 1.22 13.52
N VAL A 108 16.54 2.04 13.39
CA VAL A 108 16.06 2.49 12.08
C VAL A 108 17.06 3.48 11.52
N LYS A 109 17.48 3.27 10.28
CA LYS A 109 18.25 4.26 9.51
C LYS A 109 17.45 4.69 8.30
N PHE A 110 17.17 5.97 8.20
CA PHE A 110 16.41 6.54 7.08
C PHE A 110 17.28 6.66 5.83
N ALA A 111 16.66 6.67 4.65
CA ALA A 111 17.38 6.84 3.39
C ALA A 111 18.31 8.06 3.36
N PHE A 112 17.95 9.18 4.03
CA PHE A 112 18.80 10.38 4.10
C PHE A 112 20.09 10.20 4.92
N GLU A 113 20.22 9.10 5.66
CA GLU A 113 21.42 8.72 6.41
C GLU A 113 22.33 7.75 5.66
N ALA A 114 21.95 7.36 4.42
CA ALA A 114 22.77 6.50 3.58
C ALA A 114 24.11 7.18 3.26
N ASN A 115 25.19 6.39 3.18
CA ASN A 115 26.53 6.92 2.91
C ASN A 115 26.59 7.59 1.53
N THR A 116 25.80 7.09 0.60
CA THR A 116 25.69 7.59 -0.78
C THR A 116 24.66 8.71 -0.94
N TRP A 117 23.86 9.04 0.09
CA TRP A 117 22.80 10.04 -0.05
C TRP A 117 23.32 11.38 -0.56
N GLY A 118 24.36 11.93 0.07
CA GLY A 118 24.90 13.25 -0.29
C GLY A 118 25.57 13.31 -1.66
N SER A 119 25.98 12.18 -2.24
CA SER A 119 26.50 12.14 -3.61
C SER A 119 25.38 11.97 -4.65
N VAL A 120 24.27 11.32 -4.29
CA VAL A 120 23.12 11.08 -5.16
C VAL A 120 22.14 12.25 -5.16
N ILE A 121 21.77 12.73 -3.97
CA ILE A 121 20.80 13.81 -3.76
C ILE A 121 21.55 14.99 -3.17
N LYS A 122 21.78 16.00 -4.00
CA LYS A 122 22.35 17.25 -3.53
C LYS A 122 21.32 18.01 -2.73
N GLN A 123 21.78 18.74 -1.73
CA GLN A 123 20.88 19.46 -0.84
C GLN A 123 20.11 20.57 -1.58
N GLU A 124 20.72 21.18 -2.60
CA GLU A 124 20.06 22.15 -3.49
C GLU A 124 18.95 21.57 -4.38
N ASP A 125 18.89 20.24 -4.55
CA ASP A 125 17.88 19.56 -5.36
C ASP A 125 16.68 19.08 -4.52
N ILE A 126 16.64 19.43 -3.23
CA ILE A 126 15.55 19.07 -2.31
C ILE A 126 14.53 20.20 -2.27
N TYR A 127 13.29 19.90 -2.69
CA TYR A 127 12.19 20.85 -2.72
C TYR A 127 11.10 20.46 -1.72
N ILE A 128 10.63 21.43 -0.94
CA ILE A 128 9.52 21.24 0.01
C ILE A 128 8.25 21.82 -0.60
N LEU A 129 7.22 20.99 -0.78
CA LEU A 129 5.91 21.43 -1.26
C LEU A 129 5.10 22.04 -0.11
N PRO A 130 4.75 23.34 -0.16
CA PRO A 130 4.12 24.02 0.97
C PRO A 130 2.60 23.85 1.02
N LYS A 131 1.96 23.54 -0.11
CA LYS A 131 0.50 23.54 -0.23
C LYS A 131 -0.07 22.14 -0.03
N VAL A 132 -0.93 22.00 0.98
CA VAL A 132 -1.75 20.81 1.20
C VAL A 132 -3.00 20.88 0.33
N TYR A 133 -3.25 19.85 -0.48
CA TYR A 133 -4.43 19.75 -1.36
C TYR A 133 -5.51 18.81 -0.82
N ARG A 134 -5.14 17.86 0.04
CA ARG A 134 -6.04 16.80 0.52
C ARG A 134 -7.13 17.36 1.44
N GLN A 135 -6.74 18.24 2.37
CA GLN A 135 -7.64 18.94 3.27
C GLN A 135 -7.86 20.37 2.78
N GLN A 136 -9.13 20.79 2.72
CA GLN A 136 -9.51 22.13 2.26
C GLN A 136 -9.66 23.14 3.40
N ASN A 137 -9.91 22.67 4.63
CA ASN A 137 -10.09 23.52 5.80
C ASN A 137 -8.71 23.94 6.36
N PRO A 138 -8.35 25.24 6.38
CA PRO A 138 -7.06 25.70 6.89
C PRO A 138 -6.79 25.33 8.35
N HIS A 139 -7.79 25.40 9.23
CA HIS A 139 -7.62 25.02 10.64
C HIS A 139 -7.26 23.54 10.79
N PHE A 140 -7.83 22.68 9.94
CA PHE A 140 -7.49 21.26 9.96
C PHE A 140 -6.10 21.01 9.37
N VAL A 141 -5.69 21.77 8.35
CA VAL A 141 -4.33 21.72 7.80
C VAL A 141 -3.30 22.10 8.87
N ASP A 142 -3.54 23.17 9.62
CA ASP A 142 -2.64 23.63 10.69
C ASP A 142 -2.53 22.62 11.83
N LEU A 143 -3.66 22.01 12.23
CA LEU A 143 -3.67 20.90 13.18
C LEU A 143 -2.83 19.72 12.67
N LEU A 144 -2.99 19.33 11.40
CA LEU A 144 -2.23 18.22 10.81
C LEU A 144 -0.74 18.52 10.71
N GLU A 145 -0.33 19.75 10.44
CA GLU A 145 1.09 20.14 10.42
C GLU A 145 1.70 20.12 11.84
N ARG A 146 0.93 20.52 12.86
CA ARG A 146 1.33 20.35 14.27
C ARG A 146 1.42 18.88 14.67
N LEU A 147 0.45 18.06 14.25
CA LEU A 147 0.44 16.62 14.44
C LEU A 147 1.65 15.96 13.77
N ARG A 148 1.96 16.35 12.52
CA ARG A 148 3.11 15.89 11.73
C ARG A 148 4.43 16.10 12.46
N ARG A 149 4.58 17.22 13.16
CA ARG A 149 5.79 17.57 13.93
C ARG A 149 5.78 17.09 15.38
N GLY A 150 4.69 16.45 15.83
CA GLY A 150 4.51 16.07 17.23
C GLY A 150 4.43 17.25 18.20
N LYS A 151 3.94 18.41 17.73
CA LYS A 151 3.85 19.67 18.49
C LYS A 151 2.39 20.11 18.65
N LEU A 152 1.56 19.21 19.15
CA LEU A 152 0.17 19.52 19.47
C LEU A 152 0.08 20.39 20.73
N ASP A 153 -0.83 21.37 20.70
CA ASP A 153 -1.21 22.13 21.89
C ASP A 153 -2.45 21.52 22.59
N SER A 154 -2.87 22.15 23.69
CA SER A 154 -4.01 21.67 24.47
C SER A 154 -5.35 21.78 23.73
N ASP A 155 -5.49 22.74 22.82
CA ASP A 155 -6.71 22.92 22.03
C ASP A 155 -6.78 21.86 20.93
N ASP A 156 -5.65 21.54 20.28
CA ASP A 156 -5.55 20.44 19.33
C ASP A 156 -5.88 19.08 19.98
N GLU A 157 -5.35 18.84 21.19
CA GLU A 157 -5.66 17.62 21.95
C GLU A 157 -7.16 17.50 22.24
N LEU A 158 -7.78 18.58 22.70
CA LEU A 158 -9.21 18.60 23.01
C LEU A 158 -10.02 18.34 21.74
N LEU A 159 -9.70 19.02 20.64
CA LEU A 159 -10.37 18.86 19.35
C LEU A 159 -10.28 17.42 18.81
N LEU A 160 -9.12 16.77 18.95
CA LEU A 160 -8.94 15.37 18.55
C LEU A 160 -9.68 14.40 19.49
N ARG A 161 -9.71 14.66 20.80
CA ARG A 161 -10.47 13.85 21.76
C ARG A 161 -11.98 13.95 21.53
N GLU A 162 -12.48 15.11 21.10
CA GLU A 162 -13.88 15.29 20.69
C GLU A 162 -14.25 14.51 19.42
N ARG A 163 -13.28 13.88 18.73
CA ARG A 163 -13.55 12.96 17.62
C ARG A 163 -13.79 11.51 18.05
N ASP A 164 -13.77 11.19 19.34
CA ASP A 164 -14.22 9.88 19.85
C ASP A 164 -15.76 9.81 19.86
N VAL A 165 -16.34 9.97 18.68
CA VAL A 165 -17.77 9.98 18.42
C VAL A 165 -18.06 9.14 17.20
N ILE A 166 -19.20 8.46 17.21
CA ILE A 166 -19.67 7.75 16.02
C ILE A 166 -20.06 8.79 14.99
N VAL A 167 -19.32 8.86 13.89
CA VAL A 167 -19.67 9.73 12.77
C VAL A 167 -20.79 9.05 12.00
N ALA A 168 -21.99 9.63 12.05
CA ALA A 168 -23.14 9.13 11.32
C ALA A 168 -22.85 9.18 9.82
N ASP A 169 -23.11 8.08 9.13
CA ASP A 169 -23.06 8.05 7.67
C ASP A 169 -24.26 8.83 7.10
N THR A 170 -24.04 10.13 6.86
CA THR A 170 -25.08 11.00 6.29
C THR A 170 -25.26 10.80 4.77
N ARG A 171 -24.43 9.97 4.13
CA ARG A 171 -24.39 9.81 2.67
C ARG A 171 -24.82 8.42 2.19
N GLY A 172 -25.16 7.50 3.10
CA GLY A 172 -25.49 6.12 2.74
C GLY A 172 -24.27 5.31 2.29
N MET A 173 -23.05 5.75 2.62
CA MET A 173 -21.79 5.04 2.39
C MET A 173 -21.56 3.89 3.37
N GLY A 174 -22.51 3.52 4.24
CA GLY A 174 -22.45 2.46 5.24
C GLY A 174 -21.33 2.63 6.31
N GLU A 175 -20.97 1.53 6.98
CA GLU A 175 -19.86 1.50 7.96
C GLU A 175 -18.50 1.96 7.36
N PRO A 176 -17.84 2.97 7.96
CA PRO A 176 -16.56 3.45 7.45
C PRO A 176 -15.42 2.44 7.61
N LEU A 177 -14.42 2.57 6.73
CA LEU A 177 -13.18 1.82 6.87
C LEU A 177 -12.47 2.21 8.18
N GLY A 178 -12.13 1.21 8.99
CA GLY A 178 -11.30 1.35 10.17
C GLY A 178 -9.81 1.23 9.84
N LEU A 179 -8.99 2.16 10.34
CA LEU A 179 -7.54 2.09 10.31
C LEU A 179 -7.00 1.65 11.67
N TYR A 180 -6.17 0.61 11.64
CA TYR A 180 -5.60 -0.02 12.83
C TYR A 180 -4.09 -0.12 12.73
N CYS A 181 -3.42 -0.17 13.87
CA CYS A 181 -1.96 -0.09 13.94
C CYS A 181 -1.29 -1.41 13.54
N THR A 182 -1.93 -2.54 13.82
CA THR A 182 -1.38 -3.89 13.58
C THR A 182 -2.24 -4.71 12.62
N ASN A 183 -1.65 -5.67 11.91
CA ASN A 183 -2.40 -6.58 11.03
C ASN A 183 -3.29 -7.55 11.83
N GLU A 184 -2.92 -7.86 13.07
CA GLU A 184 -3.73 -8.68 13.97
C GLU A 184 -5.09 -8.01 14.25
N GLU A 185 -5.09 -6.72 14.63
CA GLU A 185 -6.32 -5.94 14.80
C GLU A 185 -7.17 -5.96 13.53
N VAL A 186 -6.53 -5.73 12.38
CA VAL A 186 -7.21 -5.74 11.07
C VAL A 186 -7.88 -7.08 10.78
N ARG A 187 -7.19 -8.19 11.03
CA ARG A 187 -7.75 -9.53 10.83
C ARG A 187 -8.90 -9.79 11.79
N SER A 188 -8.71 -9.48 13.07
CA SER A 188 -9.71 -9.69 14.13
C SER A 188 -10.99 -8.92 13.84
N VAL A 189 -10.89 -7.62 13.51
CA VAL A 189 -12.05 -6.78 13.19
C VAL A 189 -12.77 -7.26 11.94
N ASN A 190 -12.04 -7.55 10.84
CA ASN A 190 -12.66 -8.04 9.62
C ASN A 190 -13.36 -9.40 9.84
N GLN A 191 -12.77 -10.32 10.60
CA GLN A 191 -13.37 -11.62 10.91
C GLN A 191 -14.60 -11.47 11.81
N ALA A 192 -14.53 -10.64 12.86
CA ALA A 192 -15.66 -10.38 13.74
C ALA A 192 -16.85 -9.79 12.98
N ARG A 193 -16.61 -8.79 12.12
CA ARG A 193 -17.65 -8.18 11.28
C ARG A 193 -18.26 -9.17 10.29
N LEU A 194 -17.45 -10.01 9.65
CA LEU A 194 -17.98 -11.06 8.77
C LEU A 194 -18.80 -12.10 9.56
N ALA A 195 -18.41 -12.42 10.80
CA ALA A 195 -19.14 -13.36 11.64
C ALA A 195 -20.53 -12.82 12.04
N GLU A 196 -20.62 -11.52 12.35
CA GLU A 196 -21.86 -10.82 12.71
C GLU A 196 -22.90 -10.79 11.57
N LEU A 197 -22.45 -10.81 10.32
CA LEU A 197 -23.37 -10.77 9.18
C LEU A 197 -24.29 -12.01 9.10
N PRO A 198 -25.59 -11.82 8.83
CA PRO A 198 -26.49 -12.93 8.57
C PRO A 198 -26.15 -13.61 7.24
N GLY A 199 -26.71 -14.81 7.03
CA GLY A 199 -26.57 -15.55 5.78
C GLY A 199 -25.36 -16.49 5.74
N ARG A 200 -25.34 -17.31 4.69
CA ARG A 200 -24.36 -18.38 4.52
C ARG A 200 -23.04 -17.80 3.97
N PRO A 201 -21.88 -18.11 4.58
CA PRO A 201 -20.59 -17.73 4.02
C PRO A 201 -20.32 -18.49 2.72
N MET A 202 -19.73 -17.81 1.74
CA MET A 202 -19.14 -18.43 0.56
C MET A 202 -17.64 -18.19 0.54
N THR A 203 -16.88 -19.27 0.33
CA THR A 203 -15.42 -19.27 0.32
C THR A 203 -14.89 -19.52 -1.09
N PHE A 204 -13.93 -18.71 -1.51
CA PHE A 204 -13.21 -18.82 -2.76
C PHE A 204 -11.74 -19.13 -2.46
N THR A 205 -11.24 -20.25 -2.97
CA THR A 205 -9.86 -20.70 -2.79
C THR A 205 -9.04 -20.30 -4.01
N ALA A 206 -7.87 -19.74 -3.77
CA ALA A 206 -6.96 -19.32 -4.83
C ALA A 206 -6.37 -20.52 -5.57
N GLU A 207 -6.15 -20.36 -6.88
CA GLU A 207 -5.39 -21.32 -7.69
C GLU A 207 -4.02 -20.70 -7.99
N ASP A 208 -2.97 -21.26 -7.38
CA ASP A 208 -1.58 -20.81 -7.60
C ASP A 208 -0.91 -21.64 -8.69
N GLU A 209 -0.25 -20.97 -9.62
CA GLU A 209 0.53 -21.56 -10.70
C GLU A 209 2.00 -21.18 -10.52
N ALA A 210 2.87 -22.19 -10.63
CA ALA A 210 4.32 -21.99 -10.57
C ALA A 210 4.86 -21.58 -11.94
N GLY A 211 5.72 -20.56 -11.94
CA GLY A 211 6.46 -20.12 -13.10
C GLY A 211 7.94 -20.51 -13.02
N VAL A 212 8.80 -19.60 -13.47
CA VAL A 212 10.25 -19.78 -13.47
C VAL A 212 10.93 -18.75 -12.58
N ASN A 213 11.97 -19.16 -11.85
CA ASN A 213 12.83 -18.24 -11.13
C ASN A 213 13.75 -17.49 -12.11
N SER A 214 14.63 -16.67 -11.54
CA SER A 214 15.55 -15.87 -12.33
C SER A 214 16.59 -16.61 -13.16
N SER A 215 16.93 -17.83 -12.79
CA SER A 215 17.78 -18.69 -13.62
C SER A 215 17.03 -19.40 -14.76
N GLY A 216 15.73 -19.11 -14.93
CA GLY A 216 14.87 -19.83 -15.87
C GLY A 216 14.48 -21.24 -15.40
N ALA A 217 14.79 -21.60 -14.15
CA ALA A 217 14.42 -22.89 -13.58
C ALA A 217 13.00 -22.84 -13.02
N SER A 218 12.19 -23.87 -13.28
CA SER A 218 10.85 -23.98 -12.72
C SER A 218 10.90 -24.01 -11.20
N ILE A 219 10.06 -23.21 -10.56
CA ILE A 219 9.88 -23.26 -9.11
C ILE A 219 8.77 -24.22 -8.73
N SER A 220 8.77 -24.69 -7.49
CA SER A 220 7.64 -25.48 -6.98
C SER A 220 6.42 -24.59 -6.72
N ILE A 221 5.22 -25.19 -6.70
CA ILE A 221 3.99 -24.48 -6.32
C ILE A 221 4.13 -23.90 -4.91
N GLN A 222 4.78 -24.60 -3.98
CA GLN A 222 5.01 -24.09 -2.62
C GLN A 222 5.90 -22.83 -2.62
N GLN A 223 6.92 -22.79 -3.46
CA GLN A 223 7.76 -21.59 -3.63
C GLN A 223 6.95 -20.44 -4.24
N ALA A 224 6.16 -20.72 -5.28
CA ALA A 224 5.28 -19.74 -5.92
C ALA A 224 4.29 -19.14 -4.91
N THR A 225 3.63 -19.98 -4.11
CA THR A 225 2.69 -19.54 -3.06
C THR A 225 3.38 -18.65 -2.02
N VAL A 226 4.59 -18.99 -1.58
CA VAL A 226 5.35 -18.16 -0.63
C VAL A 226 5.70 -16.79 -1.23
N ILE A 227 6.07 -16.75 -2.52
CA ILE A 227 6.34 -15.51 -3.26
C ILE A 227 5.06 -14.68 -3.36
N LEU A 228 3.93 -15.30 -3.73
CA LEU A 228 2.64 -14.64 -3.85
C LEU A 228 2.16 -14.05 -2.52
N ASP A 229 2.17 -14.82 -1.43
CA ASP A 229 1.77 -14.29 -0.12
C ASP A 229 2.67 -13.17 0.38
N GLY A 230 3.93 -13.18 -0.05
CA GLY A 230 4.91 -12.15 0.27
C GLY A 230 4.93 -10.96 -0.67
N SER A 231 4.19 -10.99 -1.79
CA SER A 231 4.25 -9.98 -2.86
C SER A 231 2.89 -9.47 -3.37
N THR A 232 1.76 -10.10 -3.00
CA THR A 232 0.40 -9.64 -3.32
C THR A 232 -0.54 -9.62 -2.11
N LEU A 233 -1.55 -8.74 -2.16
CA LEU A 233 -2.67 -8.69 -1.19
C LEU A 233 -3.78 -9.70 -1.48
N TRP A 234 -3.67 -10.46 -2.59
CA TRP A 234 -4.69 -11.40 -3.01
C TRP A 234 -4.70 -12.62 -2.07
N PRO A 235 -5.80 -12.84 -1.32
CA PRO A 235 -5.81 -13.85 -0.27
C PRO A 235 -5.81 -15.27 -0.84
N ARG A 236 -5.19 -16.21 -0.11
CA ARG A 236 -5.30 -17.66 -0.44
C ARG A 236 -6.75 -18.14 -0.36
N GLU A 237 -7.50 -17.62 0.62
CA GLU A 237 -8.92 -17.92 0.80
C GLU A 237 -9.67 -16.62 1.06
N LEU A 238 -10.70 -16.36 0.27
CA LEU A 238 -11.62 -15.25 0.48
C LEU A 238 -12.97 -15.81 0.91
N THR A 239 -13.36 -15.54 2.16
CA THR A 239 -14.72 -15.84 2.64
C THR A 239 -15.52 -14.54 2.73
N VAL A 240 -16.71 -14.54 2.11
CA VAL A 240 -17.62 -13.40 2.08
C VAL A 240 -19.06 -13.83 2.31
N LYS A 241 -19.91 -12.90 2.76
CA LYS A 241 -21.36 -13.05 2.92
C LYS A 241 -22.06 -11.90 2.20
N VAL A 242 -23.36 -12.03 1.93
CA VAL A 242 -24.19 -10.88 1.55
C VAL A 242 -24.16 -9.86 2.70
N GLY A 243 -23.96 -8.59 2.37
CA GLY A 243 -23.71 -7.49 3.31
C GLY A 243 -22.22 -7.26 3.64
N ALA A 244 -21.30 -8.09 3.13
CA ALA A 244 -19.87 -7.93 3.39
C ALA A 244 -19.31 -6.68 2.71
N ARG A 245 -18.62 -5.83 3.47
CA ARG A 245 -17.78 -4.74 2.97
C ARG A 245 -16.50 -5.30 2.37
N VAL A 246 -16.26 -4.98 1.10
CA VAL A 246 -15.10 -5.46 0.35
C VAL A 246 -14.41 -4.32 -0.39
N MET A 247 -13.11 -4.49 -0.62
CA MET A 247 -12.29 -3.60 -1.43
C MET A 247 -11.73 -4.35 -2.64
N LEU A 248 -11.81 -3.73 -3.81
CA LEU A 248 -11.24 -4.24 -5.05
C LEU A 248 -9.71 -4.04 -5.08
N LEU A 249 -8.97 -5.09 -5.43
CA LEU A 249 -7.51 -5.13 -5.39
C LEU A 249 -6.84 -4.84 -6.75
N MET A 250 -7.61 -4.47 -7.76
CA MET A 250 -7.08 -4.22 -9.11
C MET A 250 -7.93 -3.24 -9.91
N ASN A 251 -7.31 -2.66 -10.94
CA ASN A 251 -8.02 -1.85 -11.93
C ASN A 251 -8.69 -2.79 -12.94
N VAL A 252 -10.01 -2.68 -13.09
CA VAL A 252 -10.80 -3.45 -14.06
C VAL A 252 -10.92 -2.69 -15.38
N GLN A 253 -11.29 -1.40 -15.30
CA GLN A 253 -11.30 -0.44 -16.41
C GLN A 253 -10.90 0.92 -15.86
N GLU A 254 -10.05 1.66 -16.59
CA GLU A 254 -9.38 2.88 -16.10
C GLU A 254 -10.33 3.96 -15.55
N ASN A 255 -11.57 4.01 -16.07
CA ASN A 255 -12.54 5.05 -15.71
C ASN A 255 -13.74 4.54 -14.88
N TRP A 256 -13.73 3.28 -14.43
CA TRP A 256 -14.88 2.68 -13.73
C TRP A 256 -14.50 2.13 -12.36
N LEU A 257 -13.94 0.92 -12.31
CA LEU A 257 -13.54 0.25 -11.09
C LEU A 257 -12.02 0.19 -10.99
N VAL A 258 -11.50 0.85 -9.96
CA VAL A 258 -10.07 0.98 -9.69
C VAL A 258 -9.67 0.27 -8.40
N ASN A 259 -8.39 -0.03 -8.26
CA ASN A 259 -7.84 -0.56 -7.02
C ASN A 259 -8.15 0.39 -5.86
N GLY A 260 -8.74 -0.15 -4.80
CA GLY A 260 -9.22 0.62 -3.65
C GLY A 260 -10.70 0.97 -3.69
N SER A 261 -11.43 0.68 -4.79
CA SER A 261 -12.89 0.83 -4.81
C SER A 261 -13.51 -0.06 -3.72
N ILE A 262 -14.26 0.57 -2.81
CA ILE A 262 -14.97 -0.09 -1.71
C ILE A 262 -16.42 -0.31 -2.14
N GLY A 263 -17.00 -1.44 -1.73
CA GLY A 263 -18.38 -1.76 -2.00
C GLY A 263 -18.94 -2.79 -1.03
N THR A 264 -20.22 -3.11 -1.21
CA THR A 264 -20.95 -4.09 -0.42
C THR A 264 -21.36 -5.26 -1.30
N VAL A 265 -21.12 -6.50 -0.85
CA VAL A 265 -21.60 -7.71 -1.52
C VAL A 265 -23.12 -7.76 -1.39
N ILE A 266 -23.86 -7.63 -2.50
CA ILE A 266 -25.33 -7.65 -2.52
C ILE A 266 -25.91 -9.01 -2.89
N GLY A 267 -25.08 -9.92 -3.40
CA GLY A 267 -25.54 -11.25 -3.81
C GLY A 267 -24.45 -12.06 -4.48
N PHE A 268 -24.84 -13.22 -4.99
CA PHE A 268 -23.96 -14.10 -5.73
C PHE A 268 -24.68 -14.66 -6.94
N LYS A 269 -24.03 -14.61 -8.11
CA LYS A 269 -24.62 -15.05 -9.39
C LYS A 269 -23.60 -15.76 -10.25
N THR A 270 -24.07 -16.59 -11.17
CA THR A 270 -23.21 -17.11 -12.24
C THR A 270 -23.01 -16.06 -13.33
N ILE A 271 -21.98 -16.24 -14.16
CA ILE A 271 -21.74 -15.40 -15.33
C ILE A 271 -22.95 -15.42 -16.28
N THR A 272 -23.53 -16.60 -16.51
CA THR A 272 -24.73 -16.76 -17.34
C THR A 272 -25.91 -15.95 -16.79
N GLN A 273 -26.14 -15.97 -15.47
CA GLN A 273 -27.20 -15.18 -14.84
C GLN A 273 -26.93 -13.68 -14.98
N ALA A 274 -25.68 -13.24 -14.76
CA ALA A 274 -25.32 -11.83 -14.93
C ALA A 274 -25.58 -11.34 -16.36
N HIS A 275 -25.20 -12.12 -17.38
CA HIS A 275 -25.49 -11.77 -18.78
C HIS A 275 -26.99 -11.72 -19.09
N HIS A 276 -27.80 -12.63 -18.52
CA HIS A 276 -29.25 -12.62 -18.71
C HIS A 276 -29.94 -11.38 -18.11
N GLU A 277 -29.32 -10.78 -17.09
CA GLU A 277 -29.85 -9.62 -16.38
C GLU A 277 -29.18 -8.29 -16.77
N ASP A 278 -28.33 -8.31 -17.80
CA ASP A 278 -27.52 -7.16 -18.23
C ASP A 278 -26.65 -6.57 -17.10
N LEU A 279 -26.22 -7.42 -16.17
CA LEU A 279 -25.32 -7.06 -15.08
C LEU A 279 -23.89 -6.98 -15.60
N ALA A 280 -23.22 -5.87 -15.33
CA ALA A 280 -21.83 -5.68 -15.71
C ALA A 280 -20.93 -6.74 -15.05
N VAL A 281 -20.08 -7.39 -15.85
CA VAL A 281 -19.10 -8.36 -15.37
C VAL A 281 -17.72 -7.73 -15.46
N ALA A 282 -17.03 -7.64 -14.32
CA ALA A 282 -15.68 -7.12 -14.25
C ALA A 282 -14.71 -8.11 -14.92
N LEU A 283 -14.53 -8.00 -16.24
CA LEU A 283 -13.61 -8.83 -17.02
C LEU A 283 -12.54 -7.98 -17.67
N ARG A 284 -11.30 -8.45 -17.59
CA ARG A 284 -10.26 -8.03 -18.54
C ARG A 284 -10.47 -8.84 -19.82
N ILE A 285 -10.53 -8.17 -20.97
CA ILE A 285 -10.86 -8.72 -22.31
C ILE A 285 -9.97 -9.92 -22.72
N ARG A 286 -8.91 -10.21 -21.96
CA ARG A 286 -8.05 -11.38 -22.15
C ARG A 286 -7.74 -12.00 -20.79
N GLN A 287 -8.46 -13.05 -20.38
CA GLN A 287 -7.88 -14.24 -19.73
C GLN A 287 -8.94 -15.25 -19.22
N LEU A 288 -8.65 -16.53 -19.55
CA LEU A 288 -8.96 -17.79 -18.85
C LEU A 288 -10.41 -18.34 -18.89
N PRO A 289 -10.58 -19.68 -18.90
CA PRO A 289 -11.89 -20.30 -18.77
C PRO A 289 -12.43 -20.05 -17.36
N ILE A 290 -13.36 -19.10 -17.23
CA ILE A 290 -14.03 -18.86 -15.96
C ILE A 290 -15.11 -19.93 -15.78
N PRO A 291 -15.20 -20.58 -14.60
CA PRO A 291 -16.26 -21.54 -14.33
C PRO A 291 -17.64 -20.92 -14.53
N GLN A 292 -18.35 -21.34 -15.59
CA GLN A 292 -19.65 -20.78 -15.96
C GLN A 292 -20.75 -21.09 -14.94
N ASN A 293 -20.58 -22.17 -14.17
CA ASN A 293 -21.57 -22.65 -13.19
C ASN A 293 -21.23 -22.24 -11.74
N MET A 294 -20.22 -21.39 -11.53
CA MET A 294 -19.85 -20.92 -10.21
C MET A 294 -20.53 -19.60 -9.88
N ASN A 295 -21.01 -19.46 -8.65
CA ASN A 295 -21.55 -18.21 -8.15
C ASN A 295 -20.41 -17.29 -7.68
N PHE A 296 -20.34 -16.11 -8.24
CA PHE A 296 -19.37 -15.07 -7.92
C PHE A 296 -20.05 -13.90 -7.21
N PRO A 297 -19.31 -13.13 -6.38
CA PRO A 297 -19.87 -11.97 -5.69
C PRO A 297 -20.34 -10.92 -6.67
N VAL A 298 -21.56 -10.45 -6.44
CA VAL A 298 -22.10 -9.21 -7.02
C VAL A 298 -21.89 -8.12 -5.99
N VAL A 299 -21.14 -7.09 -6.36
CA VAL A 299 -20.75 -5.99 -5.47
C VAL A 299 -21.39 -4.71 -5.97
N GLU A 300 -22.01 -3.99 -5.06
CA GLU A 300 -22.46 -2.62 -5.23
C GLU A 300 -21.35 -1.70 -4.71
N PHE A 301 -20.66 -0.99 -5.60
CA PHE A 301 -19.55 -0.10 -5.24
C PHE A 301 -20.04 1.28 -4.83
N ASP A 302 -19.40 1.83 -3.81
CA ASP A 302 -19.66 3.18 -3.32
C ASP A 302 -19.30 4.20 -4.41
N ALA A 303 -20.18 5.20 -4.64
CA ALA A 303 -20.00 6.16 -5.72
C ALA A 303 -18.67 6.95 -5.60
N PRO A 304 -17.96 7.23 -6.71
CA PRO A 304 -16.75 8.05 -6.68
C PRO A 304 -17.01 9.46 -6.14
N ARG A 305 -16.01 10.05 -5.48
CA ARG A 305 -16.05 11.35 -4.78
C ARG A 305 -16.75 12.51 -5.52
N ASN A 306 -16.74 12.52 -6.85
CA ASN A 306 -17.23 13.62 -7.70
C ASN A 306 -18.22 13.18 -8.79
N SER A 307 -18.85 12.01 -8.68
CA SER A 307 -19.76 11.54 -9.74
C SER A 307 -21.16 12.12 -9.60
N PRO A 308 -21.73 12.76 -10.64
CA PRO A 308 -23.16 13.09 -10.68
C PRO A 308 -24.04 11.85 -10.93
N ARG A 309 -23.43 10.66 -11.10
CA ARG A 309 -24.18 9.41 -11.33
C ARG A 309 -24.87 8.97 -10.05
N THR A 310 -26.19 8.92 -10.11
CA THR A 310 -27.11 8.43 -9.07
C THR A 310 -27.26 6.91 -9.05
N SER A 311 -26.53 6.17 -9.88
CA SER A 311 -26.57 4.69 -9.91
C SER A 311 -25.30 4.14 -9.30
N ASN A 312 -25.42 3.38 -8.21
CA ASN A 312 -24.29 2.61 -7.69
C ASN A 312 -23.75 1.69 -8.79
N ASP A 313 -22.43 1.58 -8.87
CA ASP A 313 -21.78 0.72 -9.85
C ASP A 313 -21.90 -0.72 -9.35
N ILE A 314 -22.84 -1.49 -9.92
CA ILE A 314 -23.04 -2.89 -9.56
C ILE A 314 -22.27 -3.76 -10.56
N ALA A 315 -21.38 -4.61 -10.06
CA ALA A 315 -20.61 -5.51 -10.90
C ALA A 315 -20.51 -6.92 -10.30
N LEU A 316 -20.58 -7.93 -11.16
CA LEU A 316 -20.13 -9.28 -10.82
C LEU A 316 -18.60 -9.32 -10.90
N ILE A 317 -17.98 -9.81 -9.83
CA ILE A 317 -16.52 -9.89 -9.70
C ILE A 317 -16.08 -11.37 -9.78
N PRO A 318 -15.64 -11.85 -10.96
CA PRO A 318 -15.22 -13.25 -11.13
C PRO A 318 -13.78 -13.49 -10.67
N TYR A 319 -13.32 -14.74 -10.80
CA TYR A 319 -11.89 -15.05 -10.74
C TYR A 319 -11.11 -14.22 -11.76
N MET A 320 -10.06 -13.56 -11.29
CA MET A 320 -9.06 -12.90 -12.13
C MET A 320 -7.68 -13.47 -11.79
N ALA A 321 -6.64 -12.99 -12.45
CA ALA A 321 -5.28 -13.42 -12.17
C ALA A 321 -4.35 -12.24 -11.91
N ILE A 322 -3.43 -12.44 -10.98
CA ILE A 322 -2.25 -11.61 -10.79
C ILE A 322 -1.01 -12.44 -11.12
N GLU A 323 -0.11 -11.85 -11.88
CA GLU A 323 1.16 -12.44 -12.27
C GLU A 323 2.28 -11.63 -11.64
N LEU A 324 3.13 -12.31 -10.88
CA LEU A 324 4.37 -11.74 -10.37
C LEU A 324 5.47 -12.13 -11.34
N LEU A 325 6.11 -11.12 -11.89
CA LEU A 325 7.22 -11.31 -12.81
C LEU A 325 8.51 -11.42 -12.02
N ASN A 326 9.37 -12.35 -12.42
CA ASN A 326 10.74 -12.40 -11.95
C ASN A 326 11.53 -11.21 -12.51
N ALA A 327 12.80 -11.17 -12.14
CA ALA A 327 13.70 -10.14 -12.60
C ALA A 327 13.90 -10.19 -14.14
N GLU A 328 13.53 -11.29 -14.80
CA GLU A 328 13.53 -11.58 -16.22
C GLU A 328 12.15 -11.32 -16.82
N GLY A 329 11.26 -10.54 -16.19
CA GLY A 329 9.93 -10.17 -16.72
C GLY A 329 9.06 -11.35 -17.18
N THR A 330 9.43 -12.57 -16.80
CA THR A 330 8.69 -13.80 -17.04
C THR A 330 7.92 -14.12 -15.78
N VAL A 331 6.79 -14.81 -15.92
CA VAL A 331 5.95 -15.14 -14.78
C VAL A 331 6.75 -16.07 -13.84
N GLU A 332 7.02 -15.58 -12.63
CA GLU A 332 7.62 -16.35 -11.54
C GLU A 332 6.55 -17.11 -10.77
N ALA A 333 5.46 -16.42 -10.47
CA ALA A 333 4.32 -16.97 -9.76
C ALA A 333 3.04 -16.29 -10.22
N LYS A 334 1.96 -17.05 -10.31
CA LYS A 334 0.65 -16.54 -10.70
C LYS A 334 -0.41 -17.01 -9.71
N ARG A 335 -1.31 -16.12 -9.31
CA ARG A 335 -2.46 -16.44 -8.45
C ARG A 335 -3.75 -16.09 -9.16
N ARG A 336 -4.67 -17.05 -9.22
CA ARG A 336 -6.04 -16.83 -9.64
C ARG A 336 -6.94 -16.77 -8.42
N GLN A 337 -7.63 -15.65 -8.22
CA GLN A 337 -8.53 -15.42 -7.08
C GLN A 337 -9.55 -14.34 -7.45
N VAL A 338 -10.68 -14.30 -6.76
CA VAL A 338 -11.59 -13.15 -6.80
C VAL A 338 -10.84 -11.94 -6.20
N PRO A 339 -10.64 -10.84 -6.94
CA PRO A 339 -9.75 -9.73 -6.54
C PRO A 339 -10.36 -8.81 -5.47
N LEU A 340 -10.91 -9.41 -4.41
CA LEU A 340 -11.54 -8.71 -3.29
C LEU A 340 -10.85 -9.08 -1.98
N ILE A 341 -10.88 -8.16 -1.03
CA ILE A 341 -10.56 -8.40 0.37
C ILE A 341 -11.62 -7.75 1.25
N LEU A 342 -11.83 -8.27 2.47
CA LEU A 342 -12.68 -7.60 3.45
C LEU A 342 -12.13 -6.22 3.77
N SER A 343 -13.03 -5.25 3.89
CA SER A 343 -12.69 -3.82 4.00
C SER A 343 -13.41 -3.11 5.14
N TYR A 344 -13.66 -3.81 6.26
CA TYR A 344 -14.05 -3.16 7.51
C TYR A 344 -12.85 -2.54 8.21
N ALA A 345 -11.69 -3.17 8.06
CA ALA A 345 -10.43 -2.73 8.64
C ALA A 345 -9.27 -2.81 7.64
N SER A 346 -8.32 -1.88 7.76
CA SER A 346 -7.03 -1.86 7.06
C SER A 346 -5.92 -1.37 7.99
N SER A 347 -4.67 -1.72 7.71
CA SER A 347 -3.54 -1.25 8.52
C SER A 347 -3.18 0.18 8.14
N VAL A 348 -2.71 0.97 9.11
CA VAL A 348 -2.21 2.34 8.87
C VAL A 348 -1.11 2.33 7.79
N HIS A 349 -0.20 1.36 7.83
CA HIS A 349 0.86 1.16 6.82
C HIS A 349 0.30 1.05 5.40
N LYS A 350 -0.77 0.26 5.19
CA LYS A 350 -1.39 0.09 3.86
C LYS A 350 -2.17 1.31 3.40
N SER A 351 -2.60 2.16 4.33
CA SER A 351 -3.37 3.38 4.07
C SER A 351 -2.50 4.56 3.60
N GLN A 352 -1.18 4.48 3.75
CA GLN A 352 -0.26 5.52 3.28
C GLN A 352 -0.44 5.78 1.77
N GLY A 353 -0.34 7.04 1.35
CA GLY A 353 -0.79 7.53 0.04
C GLY A 353 -2.32 7.72 -0.17
N GLN A 354 -3.20 7.06 0.61
CA GLN A 354 -4.65 7.08 0.37
C GLN A 354 -5.37 8.31 0.93
N SER A 355 -6.59 8.57 0.44
CA SER A 355 -7.46 9.64 0.93
C SER A 355 -8.90 9.16 1.09
N HIS A 356 -9.49 9.38 2.26
CA HIS A 356 -10.85 8.91 2.60
C HIS A 356 -11.74 10.06 3.08
N ASN A 357 -13.04 9.97 2.81
CA ASN A 357 -14.01 10.98 3.27
C ASN A 357 -14.42 10.74 4.72
N LEU A 358 -14.60 9.47 5.06
CA LEU A 358 -15.05 8.99 6.35
C LEU A 358 -14.11 7.86 6.76
N LEU A 359 -13.51 7.97 7.94
CA LEU A 359 -12.61 6.97 8.51
C LEU A 359 -12.85 6.83 10.00
N LYS A 360 -12.77 5.58 10.43
CA LYS A 360 -12.51 5.27 11.83
C LYS A 360 -11.01 5.03 11.99
N VAL A 361 -10.42 5.58 13.03
CA VAL A 361 -9.00 5.38 13.36
C VAL A 361 -8.92 4.91 14.81
N ASP A 362 -8.27 3.78 15.03
CA ASP A 362 -7.99 3.27 16.37
C ASP A 362 -6.49 3.30 16.61
N LEU A 363 -6.07 4.13 17.58
CA LEU A 363 -4.66 4.29 17.94
C LEU A 363 -4.27 3.46 19.17
N SER A 364 -5.12 2.54 19.66
CA SER A 364 -4.86 1.73 20.88
C SER A 364 -3.46 1.11 20.88
N ARG A 365 -3.07 0.45 19.78
CA ARG A 365 -1.76 -0.18 19.61
C ARG A 365 -0.77 0.65 18.77
N SER A 366 -0.89 1.97 18.74
CA SER A 366 0.09 2.80 18.03
C SER A 366 1.46 2.72 18.72
N PHE A 367 2.51 2.44 17.94
CA PHE A 367 3.85 2.15 18.45
C PHE A 367 4.97 2.85 17.69
N ALA A 368 4.70 3.35 16.47
CA ALA A 368 5.73 3.90 15.58
C ALA A 368 5.60 5.43 15.45
N ALA A 369 6.76 6.09 15.31
CA ALA A 369 6.82 7.52 15.00
C ALA A 369 6.07 7.80 13.68
N GLY A 370 5.32 8.90 13.64
CA GLY A 370 4.53 9.29 12.47
C GLY A 370 3.26 8.44 12.22
N GLN A 371 3.04 7.32 12.92
CA GLN A 371 1.90 6.43 12.67
C GLN A 371 0.55 7.11 12.93
N ALA A 372 0.41 7.85 14.03
CA ALA A 372 -0.79 8.64 14.32
C ALA A 372 -1.03 9.71 13.25
N TYR A 373 0.03 10.40 12.81
CA TYR A 373 -0.04 11.38 11.74
C TYR A 373 -0.49 10.76 10.41
N VAL A 374 0.08 9.63 10.01
CA VAL A 374 -0.35 8.92 8.79
C VAL A 374 -1.83 8.56 8.87
N ALA A 375 -2.27 7.95 9.97
CA ALA A 375 -3.65 7.51 10.15
C ALA A 375 -4.66 8.66 10.06
N ILE A 376 -4.43 9.75 10.80
CA ILE A 376 -5.35 10.89 10.87
C ILE A 376 -5.33 11.69 9.57
N SER A 377 -4.16 11.88 8.95
CA SER A 377 -4.01 12.66 7.71
C SER A 377 -4.65 12.03 6.47
N ARG A 378 -5.19 10.79 6.57
CA ARG A 378 -5.92 10.13 5.48
C ARG A 378 -7.31 10.71 5.27
N VAL A 379 -7.92 11.30 6.30
CA VAL A 379 -9.26 11.89 6.18
C VAL A 379 -9.20 13.28 5.52
N THR A 380 -10.15 13.59 4.64
CA THR A 380 -10.17 14.88 3.95
C THR A 380 -10.82 16.01 4.73
N GLN A 381 -11.65 15.69 5.70
CA GLN A 381 -12.37 16.64 6.55
C GLN A 381 -12.37 16.10 7.98
N LEU A 382 -12.20 16.97 8.98
CA LEU A 382 -12.11 16.57 10.38
C LEU A 382 -13.43 15.96 10.88
N GLU A 383 -14.55 16.38 10.32
CA GLU A 383 -15.89 15.86 10.63
C GLU A 383 -16.08 14.41 10.19
N GLY A 384 -15.28 13.95 9.21
CA GLY A 384 -15.27 12.58 8.74
C GLY A 384 -14.38 11.64 9.56
N LEU A 385 -13.81 12.11 10.67
CA LEU A 385 -12.92 11.33 11.52
C LEU A 385 -13.64 10.85 12.77
N GLU A 386 -13.72 9.53 12.93
CA GLU A 386 -13.95 8.87 14.21
C GLU A 386 -12.60 8.43 14.77
N LEU A 387 -12.16 9.01 15.88
CA LEU A 387 -10.84 8.76 16.46
C LEU A 387 -10.97 8.13 17.85
N ARG A 388 -10.55 6.87 17.98
CA ARG A 388 -10.57 6.13 19.24
C ARG A 388 -9.19 5.98 19.85
N ASN A 389 -9.15 5.92 21.18
CA ASN A 389 -7.95 5.62 21.96
C ASN A 389 -6.77 6.57 21.69
N PHE A 390 -7.08 7.84 21.38
CA PHE A 390 -6.09 8.89 21.19
C PHE A 390 -5.41 9.28 22.52
N ALA A 391 -4.10 9.49 22.46
CA ALA A 391 -3.32 10.00 23.58
C ALA A 391 -2.11 10.77 23.03
N LEU A 392 -1.74 11.89 23.67
CA LEU A 392 -0.64 12.74 23.22
C LEU A 392 0.70 12.00 23.14
N ASN A 393 0.96 11.07 24.05
CA ASN A 393 2.20 10.28 24.04
C ASN A 393 2.35 9.35 22.81
N LYS A 394 1.28 9.15 22.03
CA LYS A 394 1.30 8.41 20.76
C LYS A 394 1.64 9.29 19.56
N VAL A 395 1.72 10.60 19.77
CA VAL A 395 2.07 11.57 18.73
C VAL A 395 3.53 11.97 18.94
N PHE A 396 4.43 11.30 18.22
CA PHE A 396 5.85 11.58 18.29
C PHE A 396 6.54 11.40 16.93
N VAL A 397 7.67 12.07 16.79
CA VAL A 397 8.51 12.10 15.59
C VAL A 397 9.87 11.51 15.94
N HIS A 398 10.51 10.86 14.96
CA HIS A 398 11.87 10.39 15.14
C HIS A 398 12.85 11.57 15.29
N PRO A 399 13.73 11.60 16.30
CA PRO A 399 14.64 12.73 16.53
C PRO A 399 15.52 13.09 15.32
N ASP A 400 16.01 12.08 14.60
CA ASP A 400 16.84 12.31 13.41
C ASP A 400 16.07 12.93 12.25
N VAL A 401 14.78 12.62 12.10
CA VAL A 401 13.91 13.26 11.12
C VAL A 401 13.70 14.73 11.47
N GLU A 402 13.36 15.04 12.73
CA GLU A 402 13.18 16.44 13.18
C GLU A 402 14.47 17.24 12.97
N LYS A 403 15.62 16.66 13.31
CA LYS A 403 16.93 17.27 13.14
C LYS A 403 17.23 17.52 11.66
N TRP A 404 17.02 16.54 10.79
CA TRP A 404 17.28 16.66 9.35
C TRP A 404 16.32 17.64 8.67
N MET A 405 15.02 17.59 8.97
CA MET A 405 14.05 18.55 8.42
C MET A 405 14.34 19.98 8.87
N SER A 406 14.76 20.17 10.13
CA SER A 406 15.18 21.49 10.63
C SER A 406 16.38 22.08 9.90
N THR A 407 17.29 21.27 9.32
CA THR A 407 18.40 21.79 8.52
C THR A 407 17.92 22.27 7.15
N LEU A 408 16.97 21.57 6.54
CA LEU A 408 16.36 21.94 5.26
C LEU A 408 15.54 23.24 5.37
N GLU A 409 14.74 23.38 6.43
CA GLU A 409 13.85 24.55 6.63
C GLU A 409 14.60 25.86 6.91
N ARG A 410 15.85 25.79 7.37
CA ARG A 410 16.68 26.97 7.65
C ARG A 410 17.33 27.56 6.39
N MET A 411 17.18 26.92 5.23
CA MET A 411 17.78 27.37 3.99
C MET A 411 16.99 28.53 3.34
N PRO A 412 17.65 29.41 2.55
CA PRO A 412 16.99 30.54 1.89
C PRO A 412 15.86 30.06 0.95
N ARG A 413 14.76 30.82 0.88
CA ARG A 413 13.48 30.49 0.19
C ARG A 413 13.54 30.16 -1.32
N HIS A 414 14.71 30.02 -1.94
CA HIS A 414 14.83 29.63 -3.36
C HIS A 414 14.41 28.17 -3.62
N TYR A 415 14.11 27.39 -2.57
CA TYR A 415 13.72 25.98 -2.60
C TYR A 415 12.23 25.72 -2.29
N MET A 416 11.43 26.78 -2.22
CA MET A 416 9.98 26.71 -2.13
C MET A 416 9.39 27.04 -3.50
N PHE A 417 8.63 26.13 -4.10
CA PHE A 417 7.88 26.45 -5.32
C PHE A 417 6.93 27.62 -5.03
N SER A 418 7.21 28.78 -5.63
CA SER A 418 6.26 29.89 -5.66
C SER A 418 5.07 29.46 -6.51
N SER A 419 3.86 29.58 -5.97
CA SER A 419 2.62 29.29 -6.69
C SER A 419 2.36 30.24 -7.87
N ASP A 420 3.12 31.32 -7.98
CA ASP A 420 2.77 32.45 -8.85
C ASP A 420 3.36 32.32 -10.26
N GLU A 421 4.41 31.52 -10.45
CA GLU A 421 5.08 31.35 -11.76
C GLU A 421 4.37 30.38 -12.72
N ALA A 422 3.39 29.60 -12.24
CA ALA A 422 2.61 28.68 -13.08
C ALA A 422 1.44 29.37 -13.83
N SER A 423 1.28 30.69 -13.71
CA SER A 423 0.10 31.41 -14.22
C SER A 423 0.39 32.46 -15.30
N SER A 424 1.64 32.62 -15.76
CA SER A 424 2.00 33.76 -16.62
C SER A 424 2.74 33.43 -17.93
N SER A 425 2.58 32.25 -18.51
CA SER A 425 2.97 32.03 -19.91
C SER A 425 2.00 31.07 -20.57
N ASP A 426 0.92 31.62 -21.13
CA ASP A 426 0.16 31.10 -22.28
C ASP A 426 -1.10 31.95 -22.47
N ARG A 427 -0.90 33.23 -22.77
CA ARG A 427 -1.91 34.10 -23.39
C ARG A 427 -1.17 35.03 -24.32
N ASP A 428 -1.17 34.68 -25.60
CA ASP A 428 -1.27 35.57 -26.76
C ASP A 428 -0.80 34.81 -27.99
N ASP A 429 -1.75 34.24 -28.73
CA ASP A 429 -1.81 34.26 -30.20
C ASP A 429 -2.95 33.35 -30.69
N ALA A 430 -4.14 33.93 -30.83
CA ALA A 430 -5.21 33.38 -31.65
C ALA A 430 -5.48 34.36 -32.80
N PRO A 431 -5.35 33.96 -34.08
CA PRO A 431 -5.74 34.81 -35.20
C PRO A 431 -7.26 34.92 -35.29
N GLN A 432 -7.74 36.10 -35.68
CA GLN A 432 -9.13 36.43 -35.95
C GLN A 432 -9.63 35.71 -37.22
N GLU A 433 -10.81 35.08 -37.16
CA GLU A 433 -11.55 34.62 -38.34
C GLU A 433 -12.60 35.67 -38.75
N GLU A 434 -12.56 36.05 -40.03
CA GLU A 434 -13.60 36.84 -40.71
C GLU A 434 -14.71 35.92 -41.26
N ASP A 435 -15.93 36.48 -41.29
CA ASP A 435 -17.18 35.87 -41.72
C ASP A 435 -17.18 35.37 -43.19
N GLY A 436 -17.90 34.27 -43.43
CA GLY A 436 -18.29 33.83 -44.77
C GLY A 436 -19.27 32.64 -44.77
N GLU A 437 -20.53 32.92 -45.06
CA GLU A 437 -21.63 31.96 -45.29
C GLU A 437 -21.35 31.05 -46.52
N ASP A 438 -21.63 29.74 -46.42
CA ASP A 438 -22.48 29.01 -47.40
C ASP A 438 -22.66 27.50 -47.08
N SER A 439 -23.94 27.12 -47.05
CA SER A 439 -24.67 25.83 -47.24
C SER A 439 -24.00 24.42 -47.18
N ASP A 440 -24.68 23.54 -46.41
CA ASP A 440 -24.78 22.05 -46.40
C ASP A 440 -24.59 21.26 -47.74
N PRO A 441 -24.37 19.91 -47.76
CA PRO A 441 -24.61 18.92 -46.68
C PRO A 441 -23.47 17.91 -46.39
N ILE A 442 -23.62 17.27 -45.23
CA ILE A 442 -22.80 16.21 -44.62
C ILE A 442 -22.90 14.90 -45.41
N ASP A 443 -21.75 14.33 -45.78
CA ASP A 443 -21.59 12.94 -46.24
C ASP A 443 -20.52 12.25 -45.37
N GLU A 444 -20.83 11.04 -44.91
CA GLU A 444 -20.05 10.28 -43.93
C GLU A 444 -18.84 9.55 -44.54
N ALA A 445 -17.72 9.55 -43.78
CA ALA A 445 -16.62 8.57 -43.69
C ALA A 445 -15.21 9.15 -43.91
N PRO A 446 -14.13 8.51 -43.40
CA PRO A 446 -13.91 7.90 -42.09
C PRO A 446 -12.79 8.63 -41.32
N GLU A 447 -12.83 8.63 -39.99
CA GLU A 447 -11.72 9.10 -39.15
C GLU A 447 -10.48 8.25 -39.39
N THR A 448 -9.54 8.80 -40.17
CA THR A 448 -8.17 8.34 -40.19
C THR A 448 -7.49 8.87 -38.93
N ALA A 449 -7.36 7.99 -37.94
CA ALA A 449 -6.54 8.25 -36.76
C ALA A 449 -5.12 8.61 -37.21
N LEU A 450 -4.70 9.84 -36.92
CA LEU A 450 -3.31 10.25 -37.04
C LEU A 450 -2.45 9.32 -36.17
N PRO A 451 -1.35 8.75 -36.68
CA PRO A 451 -0.55 7.79 -35.94
C PRO A 451 0.15 8.50 -34.77
N VAL A 452 -0.16 8.04 -33.55
CA VAL A 452 0.62 8.36 -32.35
C VAL A 452 2.03 7.83 -32.55
N PRO A 453 3.11 8.64 -32.40
CA PRO A 453 4.45 8.13 -32.59
C PRO A 453 4.78 7.11 -31.51
N HIS A 454 4.91 5.84 -31.90
CA HIS A 454 5.54 4.80 -31.09
C HIS A 454 7.03 5.13 -30.93
N SER A 455 7.36 5.95 -29.93
CA SER A 455 8.71 6.02 -29.36
C SER A 455 8.64 5.50 -27.92
N LEU A 456 9.58 4.60 -27.59
CA LEU A 456 9.63 3.83 -26.37
C LEU A 456 9.62 4.71 -25.11
N ASN A 457 8.58 4.60 -24.29
CA ASN A 457 8.60 5.11 -22.91
C ASN A 457 9.53 4.23 -22.06
N ARG A 458 10.78 4.67 -21.85
CA ARG A 458 11.80 4.03 -20.99
C ARG A 458 11.79 4.59 -19.55
N ARG A 459 10.62 4.63 -18.90
CA ARG A 459 10.46 5.14 -17.53
C ARG A 459 10.27 4.00 -16.53
N GLY A 460 11.06 3.97 -15.46
CA GLY A 460 10.84 3.10 -14.30
C GLY A 460 10.15 3.88 -13.20
N ILE A 461 8.84 3.69 -13.01
CA ILE A 461 8.11 4.25 -11.86
C ILE A 461 7.96 3.14 -10.82
N VAL A 462 8.52 3.36 -9.64
CA VAL A 462 8.53 2.39 -8.55
C VAL A 462 8.14 3.03 -7.23
N HIS A 463 7.77 2.17 -6.28
CA HIS A 463 7.38 2.62 -4.95
C HIS A 463 7.99 1.71 -3.89
N SER A 464 8.35 2.29 -2.76
CA SER A 464 8.75 1.55 -1.57
C SER A 464 7.52 0.90 -0.91
N LEU A 465 7.18 -0.33 -1.28
CA LEU A 465 6.21 -1.10 -0.51
C LEU A 465 6.91 -2.34 0.00
N PHE A 466 7.09 -2.38 1.31
CA PHE A 466 7.39 -3.61 2.03
C PHE A 466 6.06 -4.29 2.36
N MET A 467 6.04 -5.63 2.30
CA MET A 467 4.88 -6.39 2.76
C MET A 467 5.06 -6.72 4.23
N ASP A 468 4.14 -6.17 5.03
CA ASP A 468 4.05 -6.36 6.47
C ASP A 468 4.14 -7.85 6.85
N LYS A 469 5.16 -8.19 7.62
CA LYS A 469 5.14 -9.36 8.50
C LYS A 469 5.60 -8.94 9.90
N GLU A 470 4.78 -8.15 10.58
CA GLU A 470 4.71 -8.26 12.03
C GLU A 470 3.87 -9.50 12.33
N ASP A 471 4.54 -10.61 12.60
CA ASP A 471 4.01 -11.75 13.37
C ASP A 471 5.19 -12.68 13.65
N GLU A 472 5.98 -12.32 14.65
CA GLU A 472 6.67 -13.28 15.51
C GLU A 472 6.96 -12.62 16.86
N ARG A 473 6.03 -12.84 17.80
CA ARG A 473 6.17 -12.79 19.27
C ARG A 473 6.42 -11.42 19.91
N ALA A 474 5.32 -10.72 20.19
CA ALA A 474 5.15 -10.05 21.49
C ALA A 474 4.73 -11.11 22.52
N ASP A 475 5.65 -12.00 22.89
CA ASP A 475 5.42 -12.97 23.96
C ASP A 475 6.79 -13.32 24.59
N VAL A 476 7.15 -12.56 25.62
CA VAL A 476 8.14 -12.97 26.62
C VAL A 476 7.36 -13.13 27.92
N GLY A 477 6.72 -14.29 28.04
CA GLY A 477 6.42 -14.88 29.33
C GLY A 477 7.56 -15.83 29.66
N ASP A 478 8.24 -15.55 30.77
CA ASP A 478 9.26 -16.41 31.37
C ASP A 478 8.75 -17.84 31.51
N ASP A 479 9.53 -18.81 31.02
CA ASP A 479 9.82 -20.08 31.70
C ASP A 479 10.78 -20.91 30.83
N GLU A 480 12.07 -20.84 31.15
CA GLU A 480 12.98 -21.95 30.89
C GLU A 480 12.82 -22.98 32.02
N ILE A 481 12.77 -24.28 31.67
CA ILE A 481 13.70 -25.32 32.16
C ILE A 481 13.38 -26.69 31.51
N SER A 482 14.37 -27.14 30.72
CA SER A 482 14.88 -28.51 30.49
C SER A 482 13.97 -29.75 30.30
N GLY A 483 14.38 -30.59 29.33
CA GLY A 483 14.78 -31.97 29.66
C GLY A 483 13.89 -33.13 29.20
N SER A 484 14.28 -33.69 28.05
CA SER A 484 14.21 -35.10 27.59
C SER A 484 13.52 -36.21 28.42
N GLU A 485 12.84 -37.07 27.63
CA GLU A 485 12.69 -38.55 27.73
C GLU A 485 11.43 -39.21 28.35
N ALA A 486 10.87 -40.09 27.50
CA ALA A 486 10.30 -41.42 27.76
C ALA A 486 8.85 -41.60 28.30
N SER A 487 8.00 -42.10 27.40
CA SER A 487 7.04 -43.22 27.54
C SER A 487 6.34 -43.52 28.87
N GLY A 488 5.01 -43.64 28.83
CA GLY A 488 4.26 -44.46 29.78
C GLY A 488 2.81 -44.03 29.93
N ALA A 489 1.88 -44.89 29.53
CA ALA A 489 0.46 -44.76 29.80
C ALA A 489 0.17 -44.95 31.30
N GLU A 490 -0.82 -44.21 31.85
CA GLU A 490 -1.93 -44.73 32.68
C GLU A 490 -2.80 -43.60 33.25
N THR A 491 -3.94 -44.01 33.79
CA THR A 491 -5.25 -43.37 33.93
C THR A 491 -5.53 -42.55 35.20
N PHE A 492 -6.42 -41.54 35.06
CA PHE A 492 -7.43 -40.96 35.99
C PHE A 492 -7.05 -40.49 37.42
N GLY A 493 -7.41 -39.23 37.74
CA GLY A 493 -7.52 -38.67 39.10
C GLY A 493 -8.01 -37.21 39.07
N THR A 494 -8.89 -36.84 40.01
CA THR A 494 -9.88 -35.72 39.98
C THR A 494 -9.41 -34.34 40.48
N ASP A 495 -10.12 -33.29 40.04
CA ASP A 495 -9.92 -31.83 40.21
C ASP A 495 -10.02 -31.24 41.64
N GLU A 496 -9.27 -31.73 42.65
CA GLU A 496 -9.33 -31.13 44.00
C GLU A 496 -7.97 -30.89 44.70
N GLU A 497 -6.83 -31.01 44.00
CA GLU A 497 -5.49 -30.81 44.59
C GLU A 497 -4.74 -29.55 44.13
N TRP A 498 -5.32 -28.75 43.21
CA TRP A 498 -4.66 -27.53 42.69
C TRP A 498 -4.84 -26.26 43.53
N GLU A 499 -5.80 -26.22 44.47
CA GLU A 499 -6.07 -25.02 45.29
C GLU A 499 -5.20 -24.88 46.55
N LYS A 500 -4.35 -25.86 46.89
CA LYS A 500 -3.48 -25.79 48.09
C LYS A 500 -2.00 -25.51 47.80
N ALA A 501 -1.57 -25.47 46.54
CA ALA A 501 -0.18 -25.22 46.18
C ALA A 501 0.16 -23.74 45.92
N ALA A 502 -0.84 -22.86 45.75
CA ALA A 502 -0.64 -21.46 45.36
C ALA A 502 -0.52 -20.43 46.52
N SER A 503 -0.47 -20.87 47.79
CA SER A 503 -0.45 -19.97 48.97
C SER A 503 0.82 -20.03 49.85
N ARG A 504 2.00 -20.36 49.29
CA ARG A 504 3.27 -20.38 50.06
C ARG A 504 4.51 -19.84 49.34
N ARG A 505 4.40 -18.77 48.55
CA ARG A 505 5.56 -18.03 48.00
C ARG A 505 5.34 -16.52 47.93
N LEU A 506 4.93 -15.94 49.06
CA LEU A 506 5.05 -14.52 49.36
C LEU A 506 5.41 -14.43 50.84
N ASP A 507 6.72 -14.51 51.10
CA ASP A 507 7.44 -14.05 52.30
C ASP A 507 8.80 -14.78 52.35
N GLU A 508 9.76 -14.28 51.59
CA GLU A 508 11.23 -14.31 51.85
C GLU A 508 11.96 -13.41 50.85
#